data_AF-I2K864-F1
#
_entry.id   AF-I2K864-F1
#
_cell.length_a   1.000
_cell.length_b   1.000
_cell.length_c   1.000
_cell.angle_alpha   90.00
_cell.angle_beta   90.00
_cell.angle_gamma   90.00
#
_symmetry.space_group_name_H-M   'P 1'
#
loop_
_entity.id
_entity.type
_entity.pdbx_description
1 polymer ?
#
loop_
_entity_poly.entity_id
_entity_poly.type
_entity_poly.pdbx_seq_one_letter_code
_entity_poly.pdbx_strand_id
1 'polypeptide(L)'
;MHLKKSLQTIKSKLAKNEEILKHLQKSHPHLAHLSEDQILKYFNVQSLHELNGHMEQIKKSQELQVDLTVQKKEVCTCRDSHGEIKDLYDSEVSAKEQIATLSKEKQLRLGVYRCPYGSGWHLTKG
;
A
#
# COMPACT_ATOMS: atom_id res chain seq x y z
N MET A 1 -36.94 -21.94 -29.62
CA MET A 1 -37.04 -20.69 -28.82
C MET A 1 -35.93 -20.51 -27.75
N HIS A 2 -34.81 -21.23 -27.76
CA HIS A 2 -33.77 -21.13 -26.71
C HIS A 2 -32.58 -20.20 -27.03
N LEU A 3 -32.36 -19.86 -28.30
CA LEU A 3 -31.17 -19.08 -28.72
C LEU A 3 -31.18 -17.64 -28.18
N LYS A 4 -32.33 -16.96 -28.26
CA LYS A 4 -32.47 -15.58 -27.78
C LYS A 4 -32.19 -15.45 -26.28
N LYS A 5 -32.65 -16.42 -25.48
CA LYS A 5 -32.38 -16.47 -24.03
C LYS A 5 -30.88 -16.69 -23.75
N SER A 6 -30.23 -17.61 -24.47
CA SER A 6 -28.78 -17.83 -24.31
C SER A 6 -27.95 -16.59 -24.66
N LEU A 7 -28.26 -15.93 -25.79
CA LEU A 7 -27.56 -14.71 -26.20
C LEU A 7 -27.75 -13.58 -25.19
N GLN A 8 -28.95 -13.46 -24.63
CA GLN A 8 -29.24 -12.48 -23.60
C GLN A 8 -28.45 -12.76 -22.31
N THR A 9 -28.33 -14.02 -21.89
CA THR A 9 -27.51 -14.42 -20.75
C THR A 9 -26.02 -14.13 -20.96
N ILE A 10 -25.50 -14.40 -22.16
CA ILE A 10 -24.10 -14.11 -22.51
C ILE A 10 -23.84 -12.60 -22.47
N LYS A 11 -24.74 -11.80 -23.07
CA LYS A 11 -24.65 -10.33 -23.04
C LYS A 11 -24.63 -9.79 -21.61
N SER A 12 -25.50 -10.30 -20.74
CA SER A 12 -25.53 -9.91 -19.32
C SER A 12 -24.27 -10.32 -18.56
N LYS A 13 -23.66 -11.47 -18.87
CA LYS A 13 -22.37 -11.88 -18.29
C LYS A 13 -21.23 -10.98 -18.74
N LEU A 14 -21.19 -10.66 -20.04
CA LEU A 14 -20.14 -9.81 -20.60
C LEU A 14 -20.17 -8.40 -19.99
N ALA A 15 -21.36 -7.83 -19.84
CA ALA A 15 -21.54 -6.53 -19.19
C ALA A 15 -21.02 -6.53 -17.74
N LYS A 16 -21.34 -7.57 -16.96
CA LYS A 16 -20.86 -7.71 -15.58
C LYS A 16 -19.34 -7.82 -15.49
N ASN A 17 -18.72 -8.58 -16.40
CA ASN A 17 -17.27 -8.71 -16.45
C ASN A 17 -16.58 -7.37 -16.76
N GLU A 18 -17.15 -6.59 -17.68
CA GLU A 18 -16.63 -5.26 -18.01
C GLU A 18 -16.73 -4.28 -16.81
N GLU A 19 -17.82 -4.32 -16.06
CA GLU A 19 -17.99 -3.51 -14.84
C GLU A 19 -16.95 -3.86 -13.77
N ILE A 20 -16.65 -5.15 -13.57
CA ILE A 20 -15.61 -5.61 -12.63
C ILE A 20 -14.24 -5.06 -13.03
N LEU A 21 -13.89 -5.17 -14.32
CA LEU A 21 -12.61 -4.65 -14.83
C LEU A 21 -12.51 -3.14 -14.66
N LYS A 22 -13.57 -2.38 -15.00
CA LYS A 22 -13.60 -0.93 -14.80
C LYS A 22 -13.43 -0.54 -13.33
N HIS A 23 -14.09 -1.26 -12.43
CA HIS A 23 -13.95 -1.04 -10.99
C HIS A 23 -12.51 -1.31 -10.52
N LEU A 24 -11.93 -2.42 -10.98
CA LEU A 24 -10.56 -2.81 -10.66
C LEU A 24 -9.53 -1.78 -11.14
N GLN A 25 -9.67 -1.31 -12.39
CA GLN A 25 -8.79 -0.30 -12.97
C GLN A 25 -8.91 1.06 -12.25
N LYS A 26 -10.10 1.40 -11.75
CA LYS A 26 -10.33 2.61 -10.94
C LYS A 26 -9.68 2.51 -9.55
N SER A 27 -9.79 1.35 -8.90
CA SER A 27 -9.18 1.12 -7.58
C SER A 27 -7.67 0.90 -7.64
N HIS A 28 -7.16 0.40 -8.78
CA HIS A 28 -5.76 0.05 -8.98
C HIS A 28 -5.24 0.62 -10.32
N PRO A 29 -4.76 1.87 -10.34
CA PRO A 29 -4.34 2.54 -11.58
C PRO A 29 -3.16 1.84 -12.28
N HIS A 30 -2.37 1.04 -11.56
CA HIS A 30 -1.31 0.22 -12.14
C HIS A 30 -1.85 -0.94 -13.01
N LEU A 31 -3.12 -1.32 -12.84
CA LEU A 31 -3.80 -2.35 -13.64
C LEU A 31 -4.58 -1.75 -14.83
N ALA A 32 -4.66 -0.41 -14.93
CA ALA A 32 -5.41 0.28 -15.99
C ALA A 32 -4.89 -0.03 -17.41
N HIS A 33 -3.60 -0.34 -17.54
CA HIS A 33 -2.96 -0.66 -18.81
C HIS A 33 -2.95 -2.16 -19.13
N LEU A 34 -3.45 -3.01 -18.22
CA LEU A 34 -3.41 -4.46 -18.37
C LEU A 34 -4.70 -4.97 -19.03
N SER A 35 -4.55 -5.92 -19.96
CA SER A 35 -5.66 -6.64 -20.56
C SER A 35 -6.26 -7.68 -19.58
N GLU A 36 -7.48 -8.15 -19.86
CA GLU A 36 -8.17 -9.14 -19.03
C GLU A 36 -7.28 -10.36 -18.68
N ASP A 37 -6.63 -10.97 -19.68
CA ASP A 37 -5.70 -12.10 -19.49
C ASP A 37 -4.52 -11.76 -18.56
N GLN A 38 -3.96 -10.55 -18.70
CA GLN A 38 -2.84 -10.10 -17.87
C GLN A 38 -3.26 -9.86 -16.43
N ILE A 39 -4.47 -9.35 -16.22
CA ILE A 39 -5.07 -9.21 -14.89
C ILE A 39 -5.28 -10.59 -14.27
N LEU A 40 -5.88 -11.53 -15.01
CA LEU A 40 -6.10 -12.91 -14.54
C LEU A 40 -4.77 -13.59 -14.17
N LYS A 41 -3.74 -13.42 -15.00
CA LYS A 41 -2.39 -13.95 -14.74
C LYS A 41 -1.73 -13.29 -13.53
N TYR A 42 -1.89 -11.97 -13.36
CA TYR A 42 -1.37 -11.23 -12.21
C TYR A 42 -1.96 -11.73 -10.89
N PHE A 43 -3.27 -12.00 -10.86
CA PHE A 43 -3.95 -12.56 -9.69
C PHE A 43 -3.86 -14.08 -9.60
N ASN A 44 -3.23 -14.74 -10.58
CA ASN A 44 -3.11 -16.20 -10.69
C ASN A 44 -4.47 -16.93 -10.59
N VAL A 45 -5.49 -16.36 -11.25
CA VAL A 45 -6.86 -16.89 -11.30
C VAL A 45 -7.24 -17.25 -12.73
N GLN A 46 -8.04 -18.31 -12.89
CA GLN A 46 -8.43 -18.80 -14.22
C GLN A 46 -9.70 -18.14 -14.76
N SER A 47 -10.39 -17.34 -13.95
CA SER A 47 -11.67 -16.71 -14.34
C SER A 47 -11.96 -15.46 -13.52
N LEU A 48 -12.64 -14.50 -14.14
CA LEU A 48 -13.11 -13.27 -13.46
C LEU A 48 -14.06 -13.56 -12.29
N HIS A 49 -14.78 -14.67 -12.33
CA HIS A 49 -15.62 -15.12 -11.22
C HIS A 49 -14.80 -15.49 -9.97
N GLU A 50 -13.67 -16.18 -10.17
CA GLU A 50 -12.70 -16.50 -9.11
C GLU A 50 -12.02 -15.22 -8.59
N LEU A 51 -11.67 -14.31 -9.50
CA LEU A 51 -11.13 -13.00 -9.14
C LEU A 51 -12.12 -12.22 -8.26
N ASN A 52 -13.39 -12.16 -8.64
CA ASN A 52 -14.41 -11.47 -7.84
C ASN A 52 -14.59 -12.12 -6.47
N GLY A 53 -14.60 -13.46 -6.39
CA GLY A 53 -14.64 -14.19 -5.12
C GLY A 53 -13.43 -13.89 -4.23
N HIS A 54 -12.23 -13.84 -4.81
CA HIS A 54 -11.01 -13.42 -4.11
C HIS A 54 -11.10 -11.96 -3.64
N MET A 55 -11.62 -11.06 -4.46
CA MET A 55 -11.80 -9.65 -4.10
C MET A 55 -12.82 -9.46 -2.98
N GLU A 56 -13.90 -10.23 -2.96
CA GLU A 56 -14.89 -10.18 -1.87
C GLU A 56 -14.31 -10.76 -0.56
N GLN A 57 -13.52 -11.82 -0.64
CA GLN A 57 -12.77 -12.36 0.50
C GLN A 57 -11.73 -11.36 1.03
N ILE A 58 -11.02 -10.66 0.14
CA ILE A 58 -10.05 -9.62 0.50
C ILE A 58 -10.76 -8.41 1.11
N LYS A 59 -11.90 -7.95 0.55
CA LYS A 59 -12.73 -6.89 1.16
C LYS A 59 -13.21 -7.28 2.55
N LYS A 60 -13.73 -8.50 2.71
CA LYS A 60 -14.21 -9.00 4.01
C LYS A 60 -13.09 -9.13 5.04
N SER A 61 -11.86 -9.38 4.59
CA SER A 61 -10.66 -9.39 5.44
C SER A 61 -10.09 -7.98 5.67
N GLN A 62 -10.32 -7.04 4.75
CA GLN A 62 -9.94 -5.62 4.85
C GLN A 62 -10.90 -4.79 5.71
N GLU A 63 -12.17 -5.18 5.86
CA GLU A 63 -13.07 -4.51 6.83
C GLU A 63 -12.72 -4.84 8.29
N LEU A 64 -11.87 -5.86 8.52
CA LEU A 64 -11.18 -6.09 9.80
C LEU A 64 -9.77 -5.45 9.84
N GLN A 65 -9.35 -4.78 8.77
CA GLN A 65 -8.09 -4.05 8.65
C GLN A 65 -8.35 -2.62 8.13
N VAL A 66 -9.30 -1.90 8.74
CA VAL A 66 -9.21 -0.44 8.78
C VAL A 66 -8.04 -0.11 9.70
N ASP A 67 -6.84 -0.06 9.13
CA ASP A 67 -5.66 0.75 9.52
C ASP A 67 -4.36 0.08 9.02
N LEU A 68 -4.15 0.00 7.70
CA LEU A 68 -2.83 -0.34 7.12
C LEU A 68 -2.22 0.81 6.31
N THR A 69 -2.58 2.04 6.68
CA THR A 69 -1.64 3.17 6.62
C THR A 69 -0.74 3.23 7.85
N VAL A 70 -0.49 2.09 8.52
CA VAL A 70 0.68 2.02 9.40
C VAL A 70 1.88 1.79 8.51
N GLN A 71 2.48 2.92 8.13
CA GLN A 71 3.89 3.08 7.83
C GLN A 71 4.65 1.91 8.44
N LYS A 72 5.30 1.11 7.59
CA LYS A 72 6.29 0.14 8.00
C LYS A 72 7.44 0.93 8.63
N LYS A 73 7.23 1.42 9.86
CA LYS A 73 8.26 2.00 10.70
C LYS A 73 9.17 0.81 10.94
N GLU A 74 10.24 0.74 10.16
CA GLU A 74 11.32 -0.20 10.42
C GLU A 74 11.64 -0.06 11.91
N VAL A 75 11.35 -1.11 12.68
CA VAL A 75 11.42 -1.08 14.12
C VAL A 75 12.89 -1.07 14.50
N CYS A 76 13.50 0.12 14.53
CA CYS A 76 14.83 0.29 15.09
C CYS A 76 14.74 0.10 16.59
N THR A 77 15.63 -0.72 17.14
CA THR A 77 15.82 -0.88 18.59
C THR A 77 16.77 0.18 19.17
N CYS A 78 17.01 1.22 18.40
CA CYS A 78 18.03 2.24 18.61
C CYS A 78 17.54 3.19 19.69
N ARG A 79 18.22 3.20 20.84
CA ARG A 79 17.78 3.99 22.01
C ARG A 79 18.60 5.25 22.18
N ASP A 80 17.97 6.27 22.73
CA ASP A 80 18.66 7.44 23.27
C ASP A 80 19.33 7.12 24.62
N SER A 81 20.19 8.04 25.08
CA SER A 81 20.75 8.07 26.44
C SER A 81 19.73 7.91 27.57
N HIS A 82 18.45 8.25 27.34
CA HIS A 82 17.36 8.08 28.30
C HIS A 82 16.61 6.73 28.16
N GLY A 83 17.04 5.84 27.26
CA GLY A 83 16.41 4.54 27.02
C GLY A 83 15.20 4.57 26.08
N GLU A 84 14.83 5.75 25.57
CA GLU A 84 13.71 5.92 24.63
C GLU A 84 14.10 5.51 23.21
N ILE A 85 13.17 4.91 22.47
CA ILE A 85 13.40 4.51 21.07
C ILE A 85 13.52 5.77 20.20
N LYS A 86 14.59 5.85 19.41
CA LYS A 86 14.82 6.93 18.46
C LYS A 86 13.92 6.75 17.23
N ASP A 87 13.36 7.85 16.75
CA ASP A 87 12.71 7.88 15.45
C ASP A 87 13.72 7.52 14.35
N LEU A 88 13.31 6.61 13.48
CA LEU A 88 14.03 6.18 12.30
C LEU A 88 13.38 6.84 11.09
N TYR A 89 14.15 7.67 10.39
CA TYR A 89 13.74 8.35 9.18
C TYR A 89 14.24 7.56 7.97
N ASP A 90 13.37 7.35 7.00
CA ASP A 90 13.67 6.60 5.78
C ASP A 90 14.82 7.26 4.98
N SER A 91 14.86 8.60 4.96
CA SER A 91 15.82 9.38 4.17
C SER A 91 16.51 10.48 4.99
N GLU A 92 17.76 10.79 4.62
CA GLU A 92 18.55 11.86 5.26
C GLU A 92 17.84 13.21 5.16
N VAL A 93 17.16 13.44 4.03
CA VAL A 93 16.38 14.66 3.77
C VAL A 93 15.29 14.84 4.81
N SER A 94 14.46 13.81 5.03
CA SER A 94 13.40 13.85 6.05
C SER A 94 13.93 14.04 7.47
N ALA A 95 15.08 13.44 7.78
CA ALA A 95 15.75 13.68 9.06
C ALA A 95 16.21 15.14 9.21
N LYS A 96 16.79 15.74 8.15
CA LYS A 96 17.19 17.16 8.14
C LYS A 96 16.00 18.10 8.26
N GLU A 97 14.89 17.81 7.59
CA GLU A 97 13.65 18.59 7.73
C GLU A 97 13.14 18.58 9.17
N GLN A 98 13.21 17.43 9.84
CA GLN A 98 12.84 17.34 11.25
C GLN A 98 13.81 18.09 12.17
N ILE A 99 15.11 18.09 11.88
CA ILE A 99 16.06 18.96 12.58
C ILE A 99 15.67 20.42 12.41
N ALA A 100 15.32 20.87 11.19
CA ALA A 100 14.98 22.26 10.94
C ALA A 100 13.75 22.68 11.76
N THR A 101 12.73 21.84 11.83
CA THR A 101 11.54 22.04 12.66
C THR A 101 11.90 22.09 14.15
N LEU A 102 12.61 21.08 14.66
CA LEU A 102 13.00 20.99 16.07
C LEU A 102 13.96 22.11 16.49
N SER A 103 14.84 22.55 15.59
CA SER A 103 15.74 23.68 15.84
C SER A 103 14.96 24.99 15.94
N LYS A 104 13.90 25.16 15.14
CA LYS A 104 13.03 26.33 15.20
C LYS A 104 12.21 26.38 16.48
N GLU A 105 11.72 25.22 16.95
CA GLU A 105 10.88 25.13 18.14
C GLU A 105 11.67 25.10 19.46
N LYS A 106 12.81 24.40 19.49
CA LYS A 106 13.56 24.12 20.73
C LYS A 106 14.98 24.68 20.76
N GLN A 107 15.44 25.37 19.71
CA GLN A 107 16.82 25.90 19.57
C GLN A 107 17.90 24.83 19.84
N LEU A 108 17.63 23.57 19.51
CA LEU A 108 18.55 22.45 19.71
C LEU A 108 19.43 22.26 18.48
N ARG A 109 20.75 22.10 18.67
CA ARG A 109 21.64 21.62 17.61
C ARG A 109 21.56 20.11 17.55
N LEU A 110 20.92 19.61 16.50
CA LEU A 110 20.83 18.18 16.20
C LEU A 110 21.65 17.87 14.95
N GLY A 111 22.25 16.68 14.93
CA GLY A 111 22.91 16.09 13.76
C GLY A 111 22.15 14.85 13.29
N VAL A 112 22.34 14.51 12.01
CA VAL A 112 21.81 13.26 11.44
C VAL A 112 22.95 12.24 11.35
N TYR A 113 22.69 10.99 11.71
CA TYR A 113 23.61 9.88 11.44
C TYR A 113 22.84 8.66 10.91
N ARG A 114 23.54 7.81 10.15
CA ARG A 114 22.96 6.59 9.60
C ARG A 114 22.80 5.55 10.70
N CYS A 115 21.66 4.86 10.71
CA CYS A 115 21.40 3.79 11.65
C CYS A 115 22.42 2.63 11.50
N PRO A 116 23.03 2.14 12.60
CA PRO A 116 23.94 0.99 12.55
C PRO A 116 23.22 -0.38 12.52
N TYR A 117 21.94 -0.46 12.92
CA TYR A 117 21.19 -1.71 13.05
C TYR A 117 20.06 -1.89 12.02
N GLY A 118 19.83 -0.90 11.15
CA GLY A 118 18.72 -0.90 10.20
C GLY A 118 18.97 0.04 9.03
N SER A 119 18.00 0.10 8.12
CA SER A 119 18.02 1.02 6.99
C SER A 119 17.34 2.32 7.41
N GLY A 120 18.08 3.43 7.42
CA GLY A 120 17.51 4.74 7.73
C GLY A 120 18.45 5.63 8.54
N TRP A 121 17.89 6.72 9.05
CA TRP A 121 18.61 7.85 9.62
C TRP A 121 18.04 8.21 10.98
N HIS A 122 18.92 8.60 11.89
CA HIS A 122 18.58 9.01 13.25
C HIS A 122 19.06 10.41 13.55
N LEU A 123 18.39 11.02 14.53
CA LEU A 123 18.78 12.29 15.11
C LEU A 123 19.63 12.06 16.36
N THR A 124 20.71 12.82 16.45
CA THR A 124 21.56 12.91 17.64
C THR A 124 21.71 14.37 18.05
N LYS A 125 21.93 14.65 19.32
CA LYS A 125 22.39 15.99 19.73
C LYS A 125 23.84 16.16 19.28
N GLY A 126 24.12 17.30 18.65
CA GLY A 126 25.47 17.71 18.25
C GLY A 126 26.19 18.48 19.35
#